data_AF-A0A1T1AWQ5-F1
#
_entry.id   AF-A0A1T1AWQ5-F1
#
_cell.length_a   1.000
_cell.length_b   1.000
_cell.length_c   1.000
_cell.angle_alpha   90.00
_cell.angle_beta   90.00
_cell.angle_gamma   90.00
#
_symmetry.space_group_name_H-M   'P 1'
#
loop_
_entity.id
_entity.type
_entity.pdbx_description
1 polymer ?
#
loop_
_entity_poly.entity_id
_entity_poly.type
_entity_poly.pdbx_seq_one_letter_code
_entity_poly.pdbx_strand_id
1 'polypeptide(L)'
;MRPSAKSALFLIAACVLSTGASAHTGHGTHSLMEGLAHPFGADHLLAMLAVGVWSVSALPASKAWQGPATFLLALVFSAVLGASGFTVPYLEHAIALSVTLFGAMLVLASTPMPKAFGLTLIALAASLHGLAHGAETPETGFAGYAVGFLLTTAALHLGGVGLGLSIRRWLSERSTTVLASLGGLLSVAGLVLFNQV
;
A
#
# COMPACT_ATOMS: atom_id res chain seq x y z
N MET A 1 -7.62 -21.28 -15.40
CA MET A 1 -6.43 -21.85 -14.73
C MET A 1 -6.39 -21.28 -13.31
N ARG A 2 -6.29 -22.12 -12.26
CA ARG A 2 -6.28 -21.65 -10.86
C ARG A 2 -4.89 -21.07 -10.56
N PRO A 3 -4.74 -19.78 -10.19
CA PRO A 3 -3.45 -19.28 -9.74
C PRO A 3 -3.08 -20.00 -8.44
N SER A 4 -1.92 -20.64 -8.43
CA SER A 4 -1.35 -21.32 -7.27
C SER A 4 -0.87 -20.26 -6.28
N ALA A 5 -0.94 -20.54 -4.96
CA ALA A 5 -0.34 -19.69 -3.93
C ALA A 5 1.15 -19.37 -4.21
N LYS A 6 1.84 -20.27 -4.93
CA LYS A 6 3.22 -20.07 -5.40
C LYS A 6 3.35 -18.90 -6.39
N SER A 7 2.34 -18.66 -7.22
CA SER A 7 2.33 -17.56 -8.19
C SER A 7 2.18 -16.20 -7.51
N ALA A 8 1.36 -16.11 -6.45
CA ALA A 8 1.24 -14.88 -5.66
C ALA A 8 2.53 -14.56 -4.89
N LEU A 9 3.18 -15.58 -4.32
CA LEU A 9 4.47 -15.44 -3.64
C LEU A 9 5.58 -14.97 -4.59
N PHE A 10 5.59 -15.51 -5.82
CA PHE A 10 6.56 -15.15 -6.84
C PHE A 10 6.39 -13.71 -7.33
N LEU A 11 5.15 -13.23 -7.46
CA LEU A 11 4.87 -11.84 -7.82
C LEU A 11 5.35 -10.86 -6.75
N ILE A 12 5.14 -11.18 -5.46
CA ILE A 12 5.64 -10.35 -4.35
C ILE A 12 7.17 -10.30 -4.35
N ALA A 13 7.83 -11.44 -4.55
CA ALA A 13 9.29 -11.50 -4.65
C ALA A 13 9.82 -10.73 -5.88
N ALA A 14 9.11 -10.75 -7.01
CA ALA A 14 9.49 -10.01 -8.21
C ALA A 14 9.31 -8.48 -8.05
N CYS A 15 8.32 -8.04 -7.27
CA CYS A 15 8.09 -6.63 -6.98
C CYS A 15 9.21 -5.97 -6.16
N VAL A 16 9.87 -6.73 -5.28
CA VAL A 16 11.03 -6.24 -4.49
C VAL A 16 12.24 -5.92 -5.38
N LEU A 17 12.34 -6.49 -6.58
CA LEU A 17 13.45 -6.24 -7.51
C LEU A 17 13.22 -5.05 -8.47
N SER A 18 12.05 -4.40 -8.46
CA SER A 18 11.77 -3.31 -9.40
C SER A 18 12.28 -1.97 -8.86
N THR A 19 13.52 -1.63 -9.18
CA THR A 19 14.09 -0.30 -8.93
C THR A 19 13.80 0.63 -10.10
N GLY A 20 12.92 1.61 -9.88
CA GLY A 20 12.84 2.93 -10.52
C GLY A 20 12.92 3.02 -12.05
N ALA A 21 11.78 3.26 -12.70
CA ALA A 21 11.75 3.76 -14.07
C ALA A 21 11.98 5.28 -14.08
N SER A 22 13.10 5.72 -14.64
CA SER A 22 13.43 7.13 -14.83
C SER A 22 12.88 7.60 -16.20
N ALA A 23 12.03 8.62 -16.21
CA ALA A 23 11.50 9.20 -17.45
C ALA A 23 11.65 10.74 -17.45
N HIS A 24 12.19 11.27 -18.55
CA HIS A 24 12.56 12.67 -18.79
C HIS A 24 11.37 13.66 -18.70
N THR A 25 11.67 14.93 -18.42
CA THR A 25 10.72 16.02 -18.11
C THR A 25 10.06 16.66 -19.35
N GLY A 26 8.71 16.72 -19.35
CA GLY A 26 7.92 17.41 -20.38
C GLY A 26 6.48 17.70 -19.92
N HIS A 27 5.92 18.86 -20.23
CA HIS A 27 4.70 19.40 -19.62
C HIS A 27 3.44 18.50 -19.69
N GLY A 28 2.74 18.39 -18.55
CA GLY A 28 1.36 17.90 -18.42
C GLY A 28 1.22 16.39 -18.38
N THR A 29 1.57 15.69 -19.45
CA THR A 29 1.43 14.23 -19.56
C THR A 29 2.47 13.46 -18.75
N HIS A 30 3.68 14.00 -18.58
CA HIS A 30 4.70 13.36 -17.75
C HIS A 30 4.30 13.35 -16.28
N SER A 31 3.73 14.45 -15.76
CA SER A 31 3.25 14.49 -14.36
C SER A 31 2.19 13.41 -14.06
N LEU A 32 1.27 13.17 -15.00
CA LEU A 32 0.27 12.09 -14.87
C LEU A 32 0.92 10.71 -14.93
N MET A 33 1.82 10.48 -15.88
CA MET A 33 2.53 9.20 -16.02
C MET A 33 3.45 8.92 -14.83
N GLU A 34 4.14 9.92 -14.32
CA GLU A 34 4.92 9.88 -13.08
C GLU A 34 4.02 9.48 -11.91
N GLY A 35 2.88 10.16 -11.74
CA GLY A 35 1.89 9.80 -10.73
C GLY A 35 1.39 8.36 -10.88
N LEU A 36 1.10 7.90 -12.09
CA LEU A 36 0.67 6.53 -12.34
C LEU A 36 1.76 5.50 -12.02
N ALA A 37 3.01 5.81 -12.33
CA ALA A 37 4.15 4.92 -12.13
C ALA A 37 4.62 4.87 -10.67
N HIS A 38 4.43 5.96 -9.92
CA HIS A 38 5.02 6.14 -8.59
C HIS A 38 4.60 5.07 -7.58
N PRO A 39 3.31 4.65 -7.46
CA PRO A 39 2.92 3.60 -6.52
C PRO A 39 3.46 2.20 -6.81
N PHE A 40 4.20 1.99 -7.91
CA PHE A 40 4.87 0.73 -8.19
C PHE A 40 6.23 0.58 -7.47
N GLY A 41 6.69 1.61 -6.75
CA GLY A 41 7.74 1.45 -5.75
C GLY A 41 7.39 0.36 -4.74
N ALA A 42 8.39 -0.40 -4.29
CA ALA A 42 8.16 -1.60 -3.49
C ALA A 42 7.41 -1.32 -2.17
N ASP A 43 7.72 -0.21 -1.51
CA ASP A 43 7.05 0.28 -0.31
C ASP A 43 5.55 0.53 -0.54
N HIS A 44 5.21 1.34 -1.54
CA HIS A 44 3.84 1.72 -1.89
C HIS A 44 3.04 0.52 -2.37
N LEU A 45 3.60 -0.25 -3.30
CA LEU A 45 2.96 -1.40 -3.91
C LEU A 45 2.59 -2.44 -2.85
N LEU A 46 3.53 -2.80 -1.98
CA LEU A 46 3.30 -3.76 -0.92
C LEU A 46 2.29 -3.25 0.11
N ALA A 47 2.39 -1.98 0.51
CA ALA A 47 1.46 -1.36 1.45
C ALA A 47 0.02 -1.37 0.92
N MET A 48 -0.21 -0.89 -0.31
CA MET A 48 -1.54 -0.75 -0.90
C MET A 48 -2.21 -2.11 -1.14
N LEU A 49 -1.45 -3.11 -1.61
CA LEU A 49 -1.94 -4.48 -1.74
C LEU A 49 -2.31 -5.07 -0.37
N ALA A 50 -1.47 -4.87 0.65
CA ALA A 50 -1.70 -5.39 1.99
C ALA A 50 -2.97 -4.82 2.62
N VAL A 51 -3.22 -3.51 2.47
CA VAL A 51 -4.46 -2.88 2.95
C VAL A 51 -5.68 -3.51 2.30
N GLY A 52 -5.65 -3.75 0.98
CA GLY A 52 -6.75 -4.39 0.27
C GLY A 52 -7.00 -5.83 0.76
N VAL A 53 -5.95 -6.64 0.91
CA VAL A 53 -6.05 -8.02 1.41
C VAL A 53 -6.57 -8.03 2.86
N TRP A 54 -5.98 -7.20 3.72
CA TRP A 54 -6.36 -7.10 5.12
C TRP A 54 -7.83 -6.71 5.28
N SER A 55 -8.32 -5.80 4.44
CA SER A 55 -9.71 -5.34 4.53
C SER A 55 -10.73 -6.44 4.25
N VAL A 56 -10.40 -7.41 3.42
CA VAL A 56 -11.27 -8.58 3.16
C VAL A 56 -11.16 -9.62 4.25
N SER A 57 -9.98 -9.76 4.84
CA SER A 57 -9.69 -10.78 5.85
C SER A 57 -10.15 -10.39 7.25
N ALA A 58 -10.00 -9.12 7.65
CA ALA A 58 -10.24 -8.65 9.01
C ALA A 58 -11.57 -7.90 9.20
N LEU A 59 -12.22 -7.43 8.12
CA LEU A 59 -13.49 -6.72 8.21
C LEU A 59 -14.66 -7.57 7.68
N PRO A 60 -15.89 -7.32 8.18
CA PRO A 60 -17.10 -7.88 7.56
C PRO A 60 -17.17 -7.55 6.07
N ALA A 61 -17.71 -8.45 5.25
CA ALA A 61 -17.73 -8.30 3.78
C ALA A 61 -18.37 -6.98 3.31
N SER A 62 -19.45 -6.51 3.97
CA SER A 62 -20.10 -5.23 3.66
C SER A 62 -19.28 -3.99 4.03
N LYS A 63 -18.16 -4.17 4.73
CA LYS A 63 -17.29 -3.13 5.29
C LYS A 63 -15.86 -3.19 4.75
N ALA A 64 -15.53 -4.15 3.88
CA ALA A 64 -14.19 -4.27 3.30
C ALA A 64 -13.73 -3.03 2.51
N TRP A 65 -14.66 -2.23 1.97
CA TRP A 65 -14.34 -0.96 1.30
C TRP A 65 -13.73 0.09 2.25
N GLN A 66 -13.90 -0.06 3.57
CA GLN A 66 -13.50 0.95 4.54
C GLN A 66 -11.99 1.07 4.68
N GLY A 67 -11.22 0.00 4.50
CA GLY A 67 -9.75 0.09 4.52
C GLY A 67 -9.22 0.94 3.38
N PRO A 68 -9.48 0.61 2.10
CA PRO A 68 -9.08 1.43 0.96
C PRO A 68 -9.57 2.88 1.04
N ALA A 69 -10.82 3.10 1.46
CA ALA A 69 -11.36 4.46 1.62
C ALA A 69 -10.61 5.24 2.71
N THR A 70 -10.32 4.60 3.85
CA THR A 70 -9.56 5.24 4.94
C THR A 70 -8.16 5.61 4.48
N PHE A 71 -7.47 4.71 3.77
CA PHE A 71 -6.15 4.97 3.24
C PHE A 71 -6.15 6.17 2.29
N LEU A 72 -7.03 6.17 1.29
CA LEU A 72 -7.11 7.26 0.30
C LEU A 72 -7.44 8.61 0.95
N LEU A 73 -8.39 8.66 1.88
CA LEU A 73 -8.76 9.90 2.55
C LEU A 73 -7.62 10.45 3.42
N ALA A 74 -6.98 9.60 4.20
CA ALA A 74 -5.85 9.98 5.04
C ALA A 74 -4.66 10.44 4.20
N LEU A 75 -4.40 9.76 3.07
CA LEU A 75 -3.34 10.09 2.13
C LEU A 75 -3.57 11.45 1.48
N VAL A 76 -4.78 11.72 0.97
CA VAL A 76 -5.07 13.00 0.32
C VAL A 76 -4.94 14.15 1.33
N PHE A 77 -5.50 13.97 2.53
CA PHE A 77 -5.45 14.98 3.57
C PHE A 77 -4.01 15.31 3.97
N SER A 78 -3.18 14.29 4.21
CA SER A 78 -1.79 14.52 4.59
C SER A 78 -0.91 14.95 3.41
N ALA A 79 -1.23 14.61 2.17
CA ALA A 79 -0.53 15.15 0.99
C ALA A 79 -0.70 16.67 0.85
N VAL A 80 -1.88 17.20 1.19
CA VAL A 80 -2.07 18.66 1.25
C VAL A 80 -1.18 19.29 2.35
N LEU A 81 -1.05 18.62 3.51
CA LEU A 81 -0.15 19.08 4.56
C LEU A 81 1.32 19.03 4.13
N GLY A 82 1.75 17.93 3.49
CA GLY A 82 3.10 17.77 2.95
C GLY A 82 3.44 18.86 1.93
N ALA A 83 2.52 19.16 1.02
CA ALA A 83 2.68 20.22 0.02
C ALA A 83 2.76 21.63 0.65
N SER A 84 2.24 21.82 1.86
CA SER A 84 2.41 23.07 2.62
C SER A 84 3.75 23.18 3.36
N GLY A 85 4.64 22.19 3.20
CA GLY A 85 5.96 22.15 3.83
C GLY A 85 5.97 21.44 5.20
N PHE A 86 4.86 20.83 5.62
CA PHE A 86 4.85 20.04 6.85
C PHE A 86 5.54 18.69 6.62
N THR A 87 6.58 18.41 7.40
CA THR A 87 7.30 17.14 7.38
C THR A 87 7.62 16.67 8.79
N VAL A 88 7.99 15.40 8.92
CA VAL A 88 8.40 14.78 10.18
C VAL A 88 9.79 14.16 10.03
N PRO A 89 10.60 14.13 11.10
CA PRO A 89 11.88 13.42 11.08
C PRO A 89 11.70 11.94 10.72
N TYR A 90 12.66 11.37 9.99
CA TYR A 90 12.71 9.94 9.64
C TYR A 90 11.49 9.44 8.83
N LEU A 91 10.90 10.30 7.99
CA LEU A 91 9.70 9.98 7.23
C LEU A 91 9.86 8.73 6.33
N GLU A 92 10.94 8.63 5.58
CA GLU A 92 11.24 7.47 4.73
C GLU A 92 11.38 6.17 5.55
N HIS A 93 12.02 6.23 6.72
CA HIS A 93 12.11 5.10 7.65
C HIS A 93 10.72 4.68 8.16
N ALA A 94 9.86 5.66 8.46
CA ALA A 94 8.49 5.40 8.92
C ALA A 94 7.62 4.79 7.82
N ILE A 95 7.81 5.19 6.56
CA ILE A 95 7.16 4.58 5.39
C ILE A 95 7.62 3.12 5.24
N ALA A 96 8.92 2.84 5.33
CA ALA A 96 9.42 1.46 5.28
C ALA A 96 8.84 0.58 6.40
N LEU A 97 8.78 1.10 7.64
CA LEU A 97 8.17 0.39 8.77
C LEU A 97 6.66 0.17 8.61
N SER A 98 5.97 1.00 7.82
CA SER A 98 4.55 0.80 7.55
C SER A 98 4.28 -0.50 6.77
N VAL A 99 5.21 -0.91 5.89
CA VAL A 99 5.14 -2.21 5.21
C VAL A 99 5.24 -3.34 6.23
N THR A 100 6.13 -3.20 7.21
CA THR A 100 6.24 -4.15 8.31
C THR A 100 4.99 -4.19 9.18
N LEU A 101 4.40 -3.04 9.46
CA LEU A 101 3.13 -2.92 10.18
C LEU A 101 2.00 -3.65 9.44
N PHE A 102 1.85 -3.44 8.13
CA PHE A 102 0.83 -4.13 7.34
C PHE A 102 1.08 -5.64 7.24
N GLY A 103 2.35 -6.06 7.18
CA GLY A 103 2.74 -7.46 7.31
C GLY A 103 2.26 -8.08 8.63
N ALA A 104 2.53 -7.42 9.75
CA ALA A 104 2.05 -7.84 11.07
C ALA A 104 0.52 -7.87 11.16
N MET A 105 -0.18 -6.88 10.59
CA MET A 105 -1.64 -6.86 10.50
C MET A 105 -2.20 -8.05 9.73
N LEU A 106 -1.53 -8.51 8.66
CA LEU A 106 -1.92 -9.70 7.91
C LEU A 106 -1.64 -11.00 8.67
N VAL A 107 -0.52 -11.10 9.40
CA VAL A 107 -0.25 -12.24 10.29
C VAL A 107 -1.35 -12.39 11.33
N LEU A 108 -1.83 -11.27 11.87
CA LEU A 108 -2.87 -11.23 12.89
C LEU A 108 -4.29 -11.12 12.31
N ALA A 109 -4.49 -11.24 10.99
CA ALA A 109 -5.79 -10.99 10.37
C ALA A 109 -6.87 -12.01 10.76
N SER A 110 -6.50 -13.19 11.24
CA SER A 110 -7.43 -14.20 11.78
C SER A 110 -7.76 -14.00 13.26
N THR A 111 -7.09 -13.05 13.92
CA THR A 111 -7.30 -12.75 15.34
C THR A 111 -8.36 -11.67 15.48
N PRO A 112 -9.31 -11.77 16.43
CA PRO A 112 -10.30 -10.74 16.66
C PRO A 112 -9.61 -9.41 17.04
N MET A 113 -9.73 -8.42 16.16
CA MET A 113 -9.19 -7.08 16.38
C MET A 113 -10.30 -6.04 16.26
N PRO A 114 -10.38 -5.05 17.17
CA PRO A 114 -11.34 -3.96 17.01
C PRO A 114 -11.15 -3.27 15.66
N LYS A 115 -12.22 -3.21 14.85
CA LYS A 115 -12.19 -2.56 13.53
C LYS A 115 -11.55 -1.17 13.58
N ALA A 116 -11.92 -0.37 14.59
CA ALA A 116 -11.42 1.00 14.75
C ALA A 116 -9.89 1.02 14.83
N PHE A 117 -9.29 0.10 15.59
CA PHE A 117 -7.84 0.01 15.75
C PHE A 117 -7.15 -0.27 14.41
N GLY A 118 -7.62 -1.25 13.63
CA GLY A 118 -7.05 -1.53 12.31
C GLY A 118 -7.17 -0.36 11.32
N LEU A 119 -8.31 0.33 11.31
CA LEU A 119 -8.49 1.52 10.46
C LEU A 119 -7.62 2.70 10.92
N THR A 120 -7.40 2.87 12.22
CA THR A 120 -6.47 3.89 12.73
C THR A 120 -5.04 3.61 12.29
N LEU A 121 -4.58 2.35 12.35
CA LEU A 121 -3.25 1.97 11.85
C LEU A 121 -3.10 2.24 10.35
N ILE A 122 -4.12 1.92 9.56
CA ILE A 122 -4.17 2.25 8.12
C ILE A 122 -4.09 3.75 7.91
N ALA A 123 -4.86 4.55 8.64
CA ALA A 123 -4.87 6.00 8.52
C ALA A 123 -3.49 6.60 8.86
N LEU A 124 -2.86 6.15 9.95
CA LEU A 124 -1.53 6.62 10.36
C LEU A 124 -0.47 6.31 9.29
N ALA A 125 -0.43 5.07 8.82
CA ALA A 125 0.49 4.67 7.75
C ALA A 125 0.23 5.44 6.45
N ALA A 126 -1.03 5.57 6.04
CA ALA A 126 -1.42 6.34 4.85
C ALA A 126 -1.04 7.81 4.97
N SER A 127 -1.15 8.39 6.17
CA SER A 127 -0.77 9.77 6.40
C SER A 127 0.73 10.00 6.17
N LEU A 128 1.60 9.05 6.55
CA LEU A 128 3.04 9.14 6.27
C LEU A 128 3.35 9.16 4.77
N HIS A 129 2.73 8.26 4.00
CA HIS A 129 2.89 8.25 2.54
C HIS A 129 2.39 9.56 1.92
N GLY A 130 1.21 10.03 2.34
CA GLY A 130 0.69 11.29 1.84
C GLY A 130 1.61 12.47 2.18
N LEU A 131 2.17 12.55 3.39
CA LEU A 131 3.14 13.59 3.75
C LEU A 131 4.34 13.60 2.81
N ALA A 132 4.92 12.43 2.51
CA ALA A 132 6.07 12.32 1.62
C ALA A 132 5.71 12.76 0.20
N HIS A 133 4.62 12.25 -0.37
CA HIS A 133 4.20 12.65 -1.71
C HIS A 133 3.88 14.14 -1.79
N GLY A 134 3.19 14.69 -0.79
CA GLY A 134 2.92 16.12 -0.71
C GLY A 134 4.20 16.94 -0.77
N ALA A 135 5.21 16.55 0.01
CA ALA A 135 6.49 17.24 0.09
C ALA A 135 7.35 17.09 -1.19
N GLU A 136 7.25 15.96 -1.89
CA GLU A 136 7.99 15.65 -3.12
C GLU A 136 7.28 16.12 -4.39
N THR A 137 6.11 16.76 -4.27
CA THR A 137 5.33 17.09 -5.47
C THR A 137 6.02 18.13 -6.36
N PRO A 138 5.96 17.94 -7.70
CA PRO A 138 6.53 18.90 -8.64
C PRO A 138 5.90 20.29 -8.53
N GLU A 139 6.70 21.36 -8.61
CA GLU A 139 6.24 22.76 -8.59
C GLU A 139 5.17 23.04 -9.67
N THR A 140 5.20 22.30 -10.78
CA THR A 140 4.18 22.36 -11.84
C THR A 140 3.65 20.96 -12.15
N GLY A 141 2.34 20.82 -12.36
CA GLY A 141 1.74 19.52 -12.69
C GLY A 141 1.24 18.70 -11.49
N PHE A 142 1.18 19.28 -10.28
CA PHE A 142 0.63 18.64 -9.07
C PHE A 142 -0.70 17.90 -9.32
N ALA A 143 -1.64 18.54 -10.01
CA ALA A 143 -2.95 17.94 -10.27
C ALA A 143 -2.86 16.67 -11.14
N GLY A 144 -1.99 16.67 -12.16
CA GLY A 144 -1.77 15.50 -13.01
C GLY A 144 -1.14 14.35 -12.23
N TYR A 145 -0.08 14.65 -11.48
CA TYR A 145 0.57 13.70 -10.58
C TYR A 145 -0.40 13.11 -9.56
N ALA A 146 -1.14 13.95 -8.83
CA ALA A 146 -2.10 13.52 -7.82
C ALA A 146 -3.19 12.62 -8.40
N VAL A 147 -3.73 12.95 -9.59
CA VAL A 147 -4.73 12.11 -10.26
C VAL A 147 -4.14 10.74 -10.62
N GLY A 148 -2.95 10.71 -11.24
CA GLY A 148 -2.29 9.44 -11.59
C GLY A 148 -2.00 8.59 -10.36
N PHE A 149 -1.44 9.21 -9.33
CA PHE A 149 -1.11 8.57 -8.06
C PHE A 149 -2.36 7.97 -7.39
N LEU A 150 -3.45 8.73 -7.28
CA LEU A 150 -4.68 8.26 -6.66
C LEU A 150 -5.36 7.16 -7.48
N LEU A 151 -5.29 7.22 -8.82
CA LEU A 151 -5.82 6.17 -9.70
C LEU A 151 -5.07 4.85 -9.50
N THR A 152 -3.73 4.86 -9.57
CA THR A 152 -2.95 3.64 -9.34
C THR A 152 -3.12 3.15 -7.90
N THR A 153 -3.13 4.04 -6.91
CA THR A 153 -3.37 3.68 -5.51
C THR A 153 -4.71 2.97 -5.33
N ALA A 154 -5.78 3.50 -5.90
CA ALA A 154 -7.10 2.89 -5.86
C ALA A 154 -7.10 1.52 -6.57
N ALA A 155 -6.46 1.42 -7.74
CA ALA A 155 -6.34 0.16 -8.48
C ALA A 155 -5.59 -0.92 -7.69
N LEU A 156 -4.49 -0.56 -7.02
CA LEU A 156 -3.72 -1.48 -6.18
C LEU A 156 -4.52 -1.95 -4.96
N HIS A 157 -5.25 -1.06 -4.29
CA HIS A 157 -6.15 -1.46 -3.21
C HIS A 157 -7.23 -2.43 -3.68
N LEU A 158 -7.84 -2.16 -4.84
CA LEU A 158 -8.83 -3.07 -5.45
C LEU A 158 -8.20 -4.41 -5.85
N GLY A 159 -6.95 -4.40 -6.35
CA GLY A 159 -6.16 -5.60 -6.60
C GLY A 159 -5.93 -6.43 -5.33
N GLY A 160 -5.57 -5.77 -4.23
CA GLY A 160 -5.44 -6.40 -2.91
C GLY A 160 -6.77 -6.99 -2.40
N VAL A 161 -7.88 -6.27 -2.57
CA VAL A 161 -9.22 -6.77 -2.25
C VAL A 161 -9.54 -8.01 -3.09
N GLY A 162 -9.26 -7.98 -4.39
CA GLY A 162 -9.44 -9.12 -5.30
C GLY A 162 -8.60 -10.33 -4.90
N LEU A 163 -7.36 -10.10 -4.47
CA LEU A 163 -6.47 -11.13 -3.94
C LEU A 163 -7.01 -11.73 -2.63
N GLY A 164 -7.43 -10.90 -1.68
CA GLY A 164 -8.05 -11.34 -0.43
C GLY A 164 -9.32 -12.16 -0.65
N LEU A 165 -10.20 -11.72 -1.57
CA LEU A 165 -11.40 -12.47 -1.97
C LEU A 165 -11.05 -13.82 -2.60
N SER A 166 -9.99 -13.86 -3.40
CA SER A 166 -9.49 -15.09 -4.02
C SER A 166 -8.93 -16.07 -2.99
N ILE A 167 -8.15 -15.59 -2.01
CA ILE A 167 -7.66 -16.41 -0.90
C ILE A 167 -8.84 -17.00 -0.12
N ARG A 168 -9.83 -16.18 0.24
CA ARG A 168 -11.03 -16.64 0.97
C ARG A 168 -11.83 -17.69 0.18
N ARG A 169 -11.97 -17.50 -1.14
CA ARG A 169 -12.77 -18.39 -2.01
C ARG A 169 -12.09 -19.72 -2.32
N TRP A 170 -10.79 -19.70 -2.61
CA TRP A 170 -10.07 -20.85 -3.17
C TRP A 170 -9.17 -21.56 -2.16
N LEU A 171 -8.81 -20.89 -1.07
CA LEU A 171 -7.87 -21.38 -0.05
C LEU A 171 -8.49 -21.27 1.34
N SER A 172 -9.81 -21.41 1.49
CA SER A 172 -10.54 -21.19 2.76
C SER A 172 -9.91 -21.91 3.95
N GLU A 173 -9.64 -23.22 3.81
CA GLU A 173 -9.02 -24.07 4.84
C GLU A 173 -7.58 -23.68 5.19
N ARG A 174 -6.88 -22.98 4.29
CA ARG A 174 -5.48 -22.55 4.46
C ARG A 174 -5.35 -21.04 4.58
N SER A 175 -6.47 -20.32 4.70
CA SER A 175 -6.51 -18.85 4.61
C SER A 175 -5.62 -18.21 5.67
N THR A 176 -5.71 -18.67 6.92
CA THR A 176 -4.85 -18.21 8.02
C THR A 176 -3.36 -18.42 7.72
N THR A 177 -2.94 -19.60 7.27
CA THR A 177 -1.53 -19.89 6.95
C THR A 177 -1.03 -19.05 5.77
N VAL A 178 -1.86 -18.86 4.75
CA VAL A 178 -1.52 -18.04 3.57
C VAL A 178 -1.37 -16.58 3.98
N LEU A 179 -2.31 -16.03 4.75
CA LEU A 179 -2.24 -14.65 5.26
C LEU A 179 -1.04 -14.45 6.18
N ALA A 180 -0.72 -15.41 7.05
CA ALA A 180 0.45 -15.36 7.90
C ALA A 180 1.76 -15.41 7.11
N SER A 181 1.82 -16.23 6.06
CA SER A 181 3.01 -16.33 5.21
C SER A 181 3.21 -15.05 4.39
N LEU A 182 2.14 -14.51 3.80
CA LEU A 182 2.17 -13.23 3.10
C LEU A 182 2.57 -12.09 4.05
N GLY A 183 1.95 -12.05 5.23
CA GLY A 183 2.25 -11.06 6.26
C GLY A 183 3.69 -11.14 6.73
N GLY A 184 4.23 -12.34 6.97
CA GLY A 184 5.63 -12.53 7.35
C GLY A 184 6.61 -12.06 6.28
N LEU A 185 6.34 -12.34 5.00
CA LEU A 185 7.15 -11.84 3.88
C LEU A 185 7.11 -10.32 3.78
N LEU A 186 5.94 -9.71 3.93
CA LEU A 186 5.80 -8.26 3.96
C LEU A 186 6.55 -7.65 5.15
N SER A 187 6.48 -8.29 6.32
CA SER A 187 7.22 -7.86 7.50
C SER A 187 8.72 -7.80 7.25
N VAL A 188 9.28 -8.85 6.65
CA VAL A 188 10.70 -8.90 6.28
C VAL A 188 11.03 -7.88 5.19
N ALA A 189 10.17 -7.73 4.17
CA ALA A 189 10.39 -6.74 3.11
C ALA A 189 10.46 -5.31 3.67
N GLY A 190 9.57 -4.94 4.60
CA GLY A 190 9.61 -3.63 5.26
C GLY A 190 10.89 -3.41 6.08
N LEU A 191 11.41 -4.44 6.74
CA LEU A 191 12.69 -4.35 7.46
C LEU A 191 13.89 -4.22 6.51
N VAL A 192 13.84 -4.89 5.34
CA VAL A 192 14.86 -4.73 4.29
C VAL A 192 14.84 -3.31 3.74
N LEU A 193 13.65 -2.78 3.44
CA LEU A 193 13.48 -1.40 2.99
C LEU A 193 13.98 -0.41 4.04
N PHE A 194 13.68 -0.64 5.33
CA PHE A 194 14.15 0.22 6.41
C PHE A 194 15.68 0.31 6.48
N ASN A 195 16.40 -0.78 6.17
CA ASN A 195 17.86 -0.80 6.16
C ASN A 195 18.47 -0.17 4.89
N GLN A 196 17.67 0.25 3.92
CA GLN A 196 18.13 0.88 2.67
C GLN A 196 17.98 2.41 2.67
N VAL A 197 17.31 2.95 3.68
CA VAL A 197 17.11 4.39 3.93
C VAL A 197 18.20 4.91 4.86
#